data_AF-A0A817RDZ8-F1
#
_entry.id   AF-A0A817RDZ8-F1
#
_cell.length_a   1.000
_cell.length_b   1.000
_cell.length_c   1.000
_cell.angle_alpha   90.00
_cell.angle_beta   90.00
_cell.angle_gamma   90.00
#
_symmetry.space_group_name_H-M   'P 1'
#
loop_
_entity.id
_entity.type
_entity.pdbx_description
1 polymer ?
#
loop_
_entity_poly.entity_id
_entity_poly.type
_entity_poly.pdbx_seq_one_letter_code
_entity_poly.pdbx_strand_id
1 'polypeptide(L)'
;MEHPLDGHVQAMCGLIRIDGLTLRFMGMEPTDIPVLTQKSVTVAATTTAFVFEGYGISLNVEFLSPLLPKDLDLLTRPVIYVTFTLHATDGNEHSIEIYFDNTAELVVNETNPKVIAAQQHIKDMEILSFQSDEQAILVRKGDDVRIDWGIQYLAISGATQMSNLERCD
;
A
#
# COMPACT_ATOMS: atom_id res chain seq x y z
N MET A 1 -17.31 8.37 -2.73
CA MET A 1 -18.08 7.26 -3.33
C MET A 1 -17.34 6.87 -4.59
N GLU A 2 -16.21 6.18 -4.43
CA GLU A 2 -15.56 5.48 -5.53
C GLU A 2 -15.88 4.00 -5.31
N HIS A 3 -16.54 3.40 -6.30
CA HIS A 3 -16.71 1.96 -6.36
C HIS A 3 -15.34 1.33 -6.64
N PRO A 4 -14.92 0.29 -5.91
CA PRO A 4 -13.75 -0.49 -6.30
C PRO A 4 -13.91 -0.99 -7.74
N LEU A 5 -12.81 -1.06 -8.49
CA LEU A 5 -12.80 -1.34 -9.94
C LEU A 5 -13.41 -2.71 -10.31
N ASP A 6 -13.63 -3.59 -9.33
CA ASP A 6 -14.23 -4.92 -9.41
C ASP A 6 -15.46 -5.09 -8.48
N GLY A 7 -15.87 -4.05 -7.73
CA GLY A 7 -16.92 -4.15 -6.71
C GLY A 7 -16.49 -4.78 -5.38
N HIS A 8 -15.23 -5.21 -5.25
CA HIS A 8 -14.68 -5.83 -4.04
C HIS A 8 -13.62 -4.95 -3.39
N VAL A 9 -13.52 -5.01 -2.07
CA VAL A 9 -12.55 -4.18 -1.35
C VAL A 9 -11.13 -4.72 -1.58
N GLN A 10 -10.21 -3.82 -1.94
CA GLN A 10 -8.77 -4.05 -1.95
C GLN A 10 -8.14 -2.97 -1.07
N ALA A 11 -8.28 -3.14 0.25
CA ALA A 11 -8.01 -2.06 1.19
C ALA A 11 -6.50 -1.83 1.36
N MET A 12 -6.13 -0.56 1.31
CA MET A 12 -4.84 -0.03 1.74
C MET A 12 -5.10 1.09 2.74
N CYS A 13 -4.27 1.19 3.78
CA CYS A 13 -4.30 2.28 4.75
C CYS A 13 -2.99 3.06 4.72
N GLY A 14 -3.08 4.38 4.83
CA GLY A 14 -1.92 5.25 4.99
C GLY A 14 -2.18 6.31 6.05
N LEU A 15 -1.40 6.26 7.13
CA LEU A 15 -1.43 7.24 8.22
C LEU A 15 -0.08 7.93 8.34
N ILE A 16 -0.11 9.20 8.74
CA ILE A 16 1.06 9.98 9.07
C ILE A 16 0.88 10.55 10.47
N ARG A 17 1.92 10.43 11.31
CA ARG A 17 2.00 11.11 12.60
C ARG A 17 2.96 12.29 12.48
N ILE A 18 2.47 13.50 12.73
CA ILE A 18 3.20 14.77 12.68
C ILE A 18 3.19 15.37 14.08
N ASP A 19 4.34 15.44 14.73
CA ASP A 19 4.48 15.99 16.09
C ASP A 19 3.49 15.38 17.10
N GLY A 20 3.23 14.08 16.96
CA GLY A 20 2.28 13.32 17.78
C GLY A 20 0.82 13.34 17.29
N LEU A 21 0.45 14.22 16.35
CA LEU A 21 -0.88 14.24 15.74
C LEU A 21 -0.95 13.22 14.60
N THR A 22 -1.88 12.27 14.69
CA THR A 22 -2.09 11.25 13.65
C THR A 22 -3.15 11.71 12.65
N LEU A 23 -2.86 11.58 11.36
CA LEU A 23 -3.71 11.96 10.24
C LEU A 23 -3.75 10.83 9.21
N ARG A 24 -4.89 10.66 8.54
CA ARG A 24 -5.07 9.70 7.45
C ARG A 24 -4.82 10.40 6.10
N PHE A 25 -3.93 9.86 5.28
CA PHE A 25 -3.69 10.35 3.91
C PHE A 25 -4.16 9.36 2.83
N MET A 26 -4.37 8.09 3.17
CA MET A 26 -4.83 7.06 2.24
C MET A 26 -5.75 6.05 2.94
N GLY A 27 -6.68 5.45 2.18
CA GLY A 27 -7.65 4.48 2.69
C GLY A 27 -8.92 5.12 3.23
N MET A 28 -9.94 4.32 3.52
CA MET A 28 -11.21 4.78 4.10
C MET A 28 -11.26 4.66 5.63
N GLU A 29 -10.56 3.65 6.16
CA GLU A 29 -10.45 3.40 7.59
C GLU A 29 -9.05 3.77 8.11
N PRO A 30 -8.92 4.06 9.41
CA PRO A 30 -10.01 4.24 10.37
C PRO A 30 -10.73 5.61 10.19
N THR A 31 -12.05 5.64 10.35
CA THR A 31 -12.88 6.84 10.11
C THR A 31 -12.78 7.93 11.18
N ASP A 32 -12.34 7.60 12.39
CA ASP A 32 -12.17 8.51 13.52
C ASP A 32 -10.88 9.33 13.48
N ILE A 33 -9.94 8.97 12.58
CA ILE A 33 -8.72 9.72 12.36
C ILE A 33 -8.96 10.86 11.34
N PRO A 34 -8.58 12.12 11.65
CA PRO A 34 -8.73 13.24 10.73
C PRO A 34 -7.87 13.05 9.47
N VAL A 35 -8.32 13.61 8.34
CA VAL A 35 -7.61 13.46 7.07
C VAL A 35 -6.56 14.57 6.85
N LEU A 36 -5.40 14.21 6.30
CA LEU A 36 -4.46 15.17 5.73
C LEU A 36 -4.99 15.65 4.37
N THR A 37 -4.95 16.95 4.11
CA THR A 37 -5.60 17.53 2.92
C THR A 37 -4.83 17.18 1.64
N GLN A 38 -5.45 16.42 0.74
CA GLN A 38 -4.94 16.21 -0.61
C GLN A 38 -5.06 17.50 -1.43
N LYS A 39 -3.96 17.93 -2.03
CA LYS A 39 -3.88 19.12 -2.90
C LYS A 39 -3.98 18.78 -4.37
N SER A 40 -3.34 17.69 -4.79
CA SER A 40 -3.34 17.29 -6.19
C SER A 40 -3.13 15.79 -6.36
N VAL A 41 -3.50 15.30 -7.54
CA VAL A 41 -3.14 13.99 -8.05
C VAL A 41 -2.68 14.16 -9.50
N THR A 42 -1.57 13.53 -9.85
CA THR A 42 -1.06 13.48 -11.22
C THR A 42 -0.96 12.02 -11.64
N VAL A 43 -1.70 11.64 -12.67
CA VAL A 43 -1.67 10.30 -13.26
C VAL A 43 -0.88 10.38 -14.57
N ALA A 44 0.21 9.63 -14.64
CA ALA A 44 1.03 9.45 -15.84
C ALA A 44 0.96 7.99 -16.32
N ALA A 45 1.70 7.66 -17.37
CA ALA A 45 1.64 6.33 -17.99
C ALA A 45 2.03 5.20 -17.03
N THR A 46 3.01 5.44 -16.14
CA THR A 46 3.57 4.44 -15.22
C THR A 46 3.66 4.92 -13.79
N THR A 47 3.20 6.15 -13.50
CA THR A 47 3.23 6.73 -12.16
C THR A 47 1.90 7.36 -11.80
N THR A 48 1.59 7.34 -10.51
CA THR A 48 0.53 8.16 -9.92
C THR A 48 1.11 8.84 -8.68
N ALA A 49 1.11 10.17 -8.68
CA ALA A 49 1.67 10.97 -7.59
C ALA A 49 0.58 11.81 -6.93
N PHE A 50 0.49 11.74 -5.60
CA PHE A 50 -0.43 12.50 -4.77
C PHE A 50 0.35 13.49 -3.91
N VAL A 51 -0.12 14.74 -3.83
CA VAL A 51 0.44 15.74 -2.92
C VAL A 51 -0.56 16.04 -1.82
N PHE A 52 -0.11 15.95 -0.57
CA PHE A 52 -0.86 16.29 0.62
C PHE A 52 -0.15 17.39 1.39
N GLU A 53 -0.88 18.33 1.98
CA GLU A 53 -0.30 19.42 2.75
C GLU A 53 -1.14 19.75 3.98
N GLY A 54 -0.45 20.17 5.04
CA GLY A 54 -1.05 20.59 6.29
C GLY A 54 -0.06 20.45 7.44
N TYR A 55 -0.35 21.11 8.56
CA TYR A 55 0.42 20.95 9.80
C TYR A 55 1.93 21.19 9.63
N GLY A 56 2.31 22.17 8.82
CA GLY A 56 3.71 22.54 8.60
C GLY A 56 4.45 21.66 7.60
N ILE A 57 3.85 20.61 7.04
CA ILE A 57 4.52 19.72 6.07
C ILE A 57 3.79 19.60 4.73
N SER A 58 4.52 19.09 3.75
CA SER A 58 4.00 18.58 2.48
C SER A 58 4.55 17.17 2.24
N LEU A 59 3.63 16.25 1.97
CA LEU A 59 3.85 14.83 1.73
C LEU A 59 3.52 14.52 0.27
N ASN A 60 4.49 14.01 -0.48
CA ASN A 60 4.29 13.42 -1.79
C ASN A 60 4.32 11.89 -1.68
N VAL A 61 3.28 11.22 -2.19
CA VAL A 61 3.18 9.76 -2.28
C VAL A 61 3.13 9.38 -3.75
N GLU A 62 4.15 8.69 -4.23
CA GLU A 62 4.25 8.25 -5.63
C GLU A 62 4.20 6.73 -5.74
N PHE A 63 3.24 6.23 -6.52
CA PHE A 63 3.17 4.85 -6.99
C PHE A 63 3.84 4.76 -8.35
N LEU A 64 4.82 3.87 -8.50
CA LEU A 64 5.56 3.63 -9.75
C LEU A 64 5.48 2.16 -10.15
N SER A 65 4.95 1.92 -11.35
CA SER A 65 5.00 0.63 -12.04
C SER A 65 6.13 0.68 -13.08
N PRO A 66 7.28 0.03 -12.86
CA PRO A 66 8.48 0.16 -13.69
C PRO A 66 8.34 -0.59 -15.03
N LEU A 67 7.47 -0.12 -15.93
CA LEU A 67 7.24 -0.72 -17.24
C LEU A 67 8.25 -0.21 -18.27
N LEU A 68 9.56 -0.38 -18.03
CA LEU A 68 10.61 0.05 -18.94
C LEU A 68 10.68 -0.89 -20.16
N PRO A 69 10.24 -0.48 -21.37
CA PRO A 69 10.09 -1.40 -22.50
C PRO A 69 11.39 -1.97 -23.06
N LYS A 70 12.53 -1.38 -22.67
CA LYS A 70 13.88 -1.77 -23.12
C LYS A 70 14.53 -2.80 -22.21
N ASP A 71 13.91 -3.14 -21.08
CA ASP A 71 14.39 -4.12 -20.13
C ASP A 71 13.26 -5.12 -19.86
N LEU A 72 13.27 -6.25 -20.58
CA LEU A 72 12.24 -7.28 -20.47
C LEU A 72 12.23 -7.95 -19.09
N ASP A 73 13.38 -8.03 -18.41
CA ASP A 73 13.46 -8.61 -17.07
C ASP A 73 12.79 -7.68 -16.05
N LEU A 74 12.90 -6.37 -16.23
CA LEU A 74 12.17 -5.41 -15.42
C LEU A 74 10.67 -5.39 -15.74
N LEU A 75 10.32 -5.44 -17.03
CA LEU A 75 8.93 -5.39 -17.51
C LEU A 75 8.11 -6.61 -17.10
N THR A 76 8.75 -7.75 -16.86
CA THR A 76 8.09 -8.99 -16.44
C THR A 76 7.89 -9.10 -14.92
N ARG A 77 8.36 -8.12 -14.14
CA ARG A 77 8.20 -8.10 -12.69
C ARG A 77 6.90 -7.37 -12.30
N PRO A 78 5.91 -8.06 -11.71
CA PRO A 78 4.72 -7.42 -11.16
C PRO A 78 5.05 -6.73 -9.83
N VAL A 79 5.74 -5.59 -9.90
CA VAL A 79 6.19 -4.80 -8.74
C VAL A 79 5.66 -3.38 -8.85
N ILE A 80 5.17 -2.85 -7.73
CA ILE A 80 4.84 -1.44 -7.58
C ILE A 80 5.76 -0.87 -6.49
N TYR A 81 6.42 0.24 -6.78
CA TYR A 81 7.16 1.00 -5.78
C TYR A 81 6.25 2.09 -5.21
N VAL A 82 6.25 2.25 -3.89
CA VAL A 82 5.59 3.37 -3.21
C VAL A 82 6.67 4.22 -2.56
N THR A 83 6.79 5.47 -3.00
CA THR A 83 7.79 6.41 -2.50
C THR A 83 7.12 7.52 -1.71
N PHE A 84 7.58 7.73 -0.49
CA PHE A 84 7.14 8.82 0.38
C PHE A 84 8.22 9.89 0.43
N THR A 85 7.89 11.12 0.04
CA THR A 85 8.79 12.28 0.13
C THR A 85 8.15 13.36 1.00
N LEU A 86 8.86 13.80 2.03
CA LEU A 86 8.39 14.81 2.98
C LEU A 86 9.28 16.05 2.94
N HIS A 87 8.66 17.21 3.10
CA HIS A 87 9.36 18.47 3.34
C HIS A 87 8.58 19.36 4.29
N ALA A 88 9.32 20.08 5.15
CA ALA A 88 8.74 21.16 5.95
C ALA A 88 8.38 22.34 5.03
N THR A 89 7.28 22.99 5.36
CA THR A 89 6.71 24.14 4.62
C THR A 89 6.67 25.42 5.46
N ASP A 90 6.89 25.30 6.78
CA ASP A 90 6.89 26.40 7.73
C ASP A 90 8.29 26.77 8.25
N GLY A 91 9.31 26.00 7.87
CA GLY A 91 10.70 26.19 8.27
C GLY A 91 11.07 25.59 9.64
N ASN A 92 10.16 24.85 10.28
CA ASN A 92 10.40 24.16 11.54
C ASN A 92 10.87 22.71 11.30
N GLU A 93 11.50 22.13 12.32
CA GLU A 93 11.73 20.68 12.38
C GLU A 93 10.46 19.98 12.88
N HIS A 94 10.12 18.85 12.27
CA HIS A 94 8.95 18.04 12.63
C HIS A 94 9.37 16.59 12.90
N SER A 95 8.74 15.97 13.90
CA SER A 95 8.84 14.53 14.13
C SER A 95 7.79 13.81 13.29
N ILE A 96 8.24 12.95 12.37
CA ILE A 96 7.36 12.28 11.40
C ILE A 96 7.45 10.77 11.53
N GLU A 97 6.29 10.12 11.49
CA GLU A 97 6.18 8.67 11.31
C GLU A 97 5.14 8.35 10.24
N ILE A 98 5.47 7.40 9.36
CA ILE A 98 4.58 6.94 8.29
C ILE A 98 4.16 5.51 8.60
N TYR A 99 2.86 5.27 8.52
CA TYR A 99 2.25 3.96 8.54
C TYR A 99 1.63 3.68 7.18
N PHE A 100 1.91 2.49 6.65
CA PHE A 100 1.33 2.00 5.41
C PHE A 100 1.04 0.51 5.57
N ASP A 101 -0.15 0.09 5.16
CA ASP A 101 -0.52 -1.31 5.04
C ASP A 101 -1.34 -1.57 3.78
N ASN A 102 -1.47 -2.86 3.50
CA ASN A 102 -2.50 -3.38 2.63
C ASN A 102 -3.07 -4.65 3.24
N THR A 103 -4.28 -4.96 2.83
CA THR A 103 -5.03 -6.11 3.32
C THR A 103 -4.79 -7.34 2.44
N ALA A 104 -5.22 -8.52 2.92
CA ALA A 104 -4.99 -9.80 2.24
C ALA A 104 -5.98 -10.07 1.08
N GLU A 105 -6.93 -9.16 0.85
CA GLU A 105 -7.92 -9.21 -0.22
C GLU A 105 -7.27 -9.32 -1.63
N LEU A 106 -5.99 -8.98 -1.74
CA LEU A 106 -5.20 -9.06 -2.98
C LEU A 106 -4.82 -10.49 -3.37
N VAL A 107 -4.97 -11.47 -2.47
CA VAL A 107 -4.56 -12.87 -2.71
C VAL A 107 -5.69 -13.88 -2.55
N VAL A 108 -6.95 -13.43 -2.53
CA VAL A 108 -8.13 -14.27 -2.32
C VAL A 108 -9.27 -13.91 -3.29
N ASN A 109 -10.07 -14.91 -3.65
CA ASN A 109 -11.26 -14.71 -4.49
C ASN A 109 -12.43 -14.08 -3.73
N GLU A 110 -12.55 -14.39 -2.45
CA GLU A 110 -13.58 -13.92 -1.52
C GLU A 110 -12.88 -13.49 -0.22
N THR A 111 -13.55 -12.76 0.67
CA THR A 111 -12.92 -12.32 1.95
C THR A 111 -12.96 -13.36 3.08
N ASN A 112 -13.64 -14.49 2.87
CA ASN A 112 -13.79 -15.59 3.84
C ASN A 112 -12.74 -16.74 3.79
N PRO A 113 -11.91 -16.93 2.74
CA PRO A 113 -10.86 -17.94 2.74
C PRO A 113 -9.78 -17.68 3.79
N LYS A 114 -9.12 -18.75 4.23
CA LYS A 114 -7.94 -18.64 5.09
C LYS A 114 -6.77 -18.06 4.30
N VAL A 115 -6.09 -17.10 4.91
CA VAL A 115 -4.86 -16.50 4.40
C VAL A 115 -3.70 -16.94 5.30
N ILE A 116 -2.57 -17.25 4.68
CA ILE A 116 -1.30 -17.45 5.38
C ILE A 116 -0.52 -16.13 5.30
N ALA A 117 -0.24 -15.54 6.47
CA ALA A 117 0.65 -14.41 6.62
C ALA A 117 2.04 -14.89 7.06
N ALA A 118 3.09 -14.28 6.53
CA ALA A 118 4.46 -14.53 6.98
C ALA A 118 5.25 -13.22 7.03
N GLN A 119 6.20 -13.16 7.96
CA GLN A 119 7.21 -12.11 8.05
C GLN A 119 8.59 -12.74 7.91
N GLN A 120 9.45 -12.14 7.10
CA GLN A 120 10.79 -12.62 6.83
C GLN A 120 11.77 -11.45 6.79
N HIS A 121 12.98 -11.69 7.29
CA HIS A 121 14.12 -10.79 7.11
C HIS A 121 15.07 -11.42 6.09
N ILE A 122 15.29 -10.74 4.96
CA ILE A 122 16.20 -11.21 3.90
C ILE A 122 17.21 -10.11 3.61
N LYS A 123 18.48 -10.39 3.93
CA LYS A 123 19.60 -9.42 3.84
C LYS A 123 19.35 -8.19 4.70
N ASP A 124 18.94 -7.08 4.09
CA ASP A 124 18.68 -5.78 4.68
C ASP A 124 17.21 -5.35 4.50
N MET A 125 16.36 -6.29 4.08
CA MET A 125 14.94 -6.08 3.86
C MET A 125 14.08 -6.80 4.89
N GLU A 126 13.08 -6.09 5.40
CA GLU A 126 11.92 -6.65 6.08
C GLU A 126 10.83 -6.91 5.04
N ILE A 127 10.21 -8.09 5.09
CA ILE A 127 9.23 -8.54 4.10
C ILE A 127 8.02 -9.12 4.83
N LEU A 128 6.83 -8.59 4.54
CA LEU A 128 5.55 -9.25 4.82
C LEU A 128 5.06 -9.92 3.55
N SER A 129 4.37 -11.06 3.71
CA SER A 129 3.71 -11.72 2.61
C SER A 129 2.37 -12.29 3.01
N PHE A 130 1.41 -12.22 2.09
CA PHE A 130 0.13 -12.90 2.16
C PHE A 130 -0.02 -13.87 1.00
N GLN A 131 -0.68 -14.99 1.26
CA GLN A 131 -1.10 -15.95 0.24
C GLN A 131 -2.40 -16.64 0.66
N SER A 132 -3.22 -17.08 -0.30
CA SER A 132 -4.31 -17.99 0.04
C SER A 132 -3.76 -19.33 0.54
N ASP A 133 -4.47 -19.96 1.48
CA ASP A 133 -4.17 -21.33 1.92
C ASP A 133 -4.46 -22.35 0.80
N GLU A 134 -5.50 -22.12 0.00
CA GLU A 134 -5.98 -23.06 -1.02
C GLU A 134 -5.09 -23.10 -2.28
N GLN A 135 -4.51 -21.97 -2.70
CA GLN A 135 -3.73 -21.84 -3.93
C GLN A 135 -4.41 -22.49 -5.15
N ALA A 136 -5.65 -22.08 -5.45
CA ALA A 136 -6.52 -22.70 -6.45
C ALA A 136 -6.15 -22.34 -7.91
N ILE A 137 -4.90 -22.63 -8.30
CA ILE A 137 -4.30 -22.23 -9.59
C ILE A 137 -5.20 -22.67 -10.76
N LEU A 138 -5.80 -21.67 -11.43
CA LEU A 138 -6.63 -21.84 -12.63
C LEU A 138 -7.84 -22.78 -12.45
N VAL A 139 -8.29 -23.01 -11.22
CA VAL A 139 -9.45 -23.87 -10.92
C VAL A 139 -10.77 -23.16 -11.22
N ARG A 140 -10.80 -21.84 -11.04
CA ARG A 140 -12.00 -21.00 -11.17
C ARG A 140 -12.13 -20.43 -12.58
N LYS A 141 -13.37 -20.28 -13.04
CA LYS A 141 -13.72 -19.72 -14.36
C LYS A 141 -15.02 -18.94 -14.26
N GLY A 142 -15.16 -17.90 -15.07
CA GLY A 142 -16.33 -17.02 -15.09
C GLY A 142 -15.92 -15.55 -14.94
N ASP A 143 -16.92 -14.69 -14.87
CA ASP A 143 -16.72 -13.28 -14.57
C ASP A 143 -16.54 -13.08 -13.06
N ASP A 144 -15.90 -11.97 -12.67
CA ASP A 144 -15.64 -11.61 -11.27
C ASP A 144 -14.84 -12.65 -10.46
N VAL A 145 -14.01 -13.44 -11.15
CA VAL A 145 -13.02 -14.33 -10.53
C VAL A 145 -11.73 -13.55 -10.30
N ARG A 146 -11.35 -13.36 -9.03
CA ARG A 146 -10.09 -12.72 -8.66
C ARG A 146 -8.96 -13.74 -8.59
N ILE A 147 -7.72 -13.24 -8.63
CA ILE A 147 -6.53 -14.06 -8.48
C ILE A 147 -6.45 -14.53 -7.02
N ASP A 148 -6.66 -15.83 -6.80
CA ASP A 148 -6.57 -16.48 -5.48
C ASP A 148 -5.38 -17.47 -5.39
N TRP A 149 -4.36 -17.22 -6.20
CA TRP A 149 -3.11 -17.98 -6.25
C TRP A 149 -1.92 -17.04 -6.42
N GLY A 150 -0.75 -17.51 -5.97
CA GLY A 150 0.44 -16.67 -5.85
C GLY A 150 0.61 -16.06 -4.46
N ILE A 151 1.64 -15.23 -4.33
CA ILE A 151 2.05 -14.61 -3.07
C ILE A 151 2.24 -13.12 -3.32
N GLN A 152 1.59 -12.30 -2.50
CA GLN A 152 1.84 -10.87 -2.46
C GLN A 152 2.96 -10.60 -1.45
N TYR A 153 3.87 -9.68 -1.79
CA TYR A 153 4.94 -9.24 -0.91
C TYR A 153 4.86 -7.73 -0.69
N LEU A 154 5.04 -7.30 0.56
CA LEU A 154 5.35 -5.93 0.94
C LEU A 154 6.76 -5.93 1.53
N ALA A 155 7.69 -5.21 0.91
CA ALA A 155 9.09 -5.21 1.30
C ALA A 155 9.59 -3.80 1.52
N ILE A 156 10.38 -3.61 2.58
CA ILE A 156 11.07 -2.35 2.89
C ILE A 156 12.53 -2.63 3.19
N SER A 157 13.40 -1.69 2.84
CA SER A 157 14.84 -1.76 3.12
C SER A 157 15.19 -0.78 4.24
N GLY A 158 16.03 -1.20 5.18
CA GLY A 158 16.58 -0.32 6.22
C GLY A 158 15.84 -0.32 7.57
N ALA A 159 16.19 0.63 8.45
CA ALA A 159 15.73 0.70 9.84
C ALA A 159 14.28 1.25 9.94
N THR A 160 13.32 0.47 9.47
CA THR A 160 11.90 0.74 9.59
C THR A 160 11.23 -0.47 10.24
N GLN A 161 10.34 -0.24 11.21
CA GLN A 161 9.66 -1.33 11.90
C GLN A 161 8.50 -1.85 11.05
N MET A 162 8.40 -3.17 10.92
CA MET A 162 7.36 -3.87 10.17
C MET A 162 6.67 -4.86 11.10
N SER A 163 5.34 -4.87 11.10
CA SER A 163 4.53 -5.75 11.93
C SER A 163 3.31 -6.24 11.18
N ASN A 164 2.98 -7.53 11.33
CA ASN A 164 1.65 -8.03 10.99
C ASN A 164 0.65 -7.46 12.00
N LEU A 165 -0.26 -6.62 11.55
CA LEU A 165 -1.39 -6.19 12.37
C LEU A 165 -2.61 -6.99 11.92
N GLU A 166 -3.14 -7.81 12.83
CA GLU A 166 -4.53 -8.22 12.72
C GLU A 166 -5.36 -6.95 12.89
N ARG A 167 -6.28 -6.70 11.95
CA ARG A 167 -7.11 -5.49 11.91
C ARG A 167 -7.65 -5.21 13.32
N CYS A 168 -7.56 -3.97 13.80
CA CYS A 168 -8.38 -3.56 14.94
C CYS A 168 -9.83 -3.67 14.49
N ASP A 169 -10.57 -4.58 15.13
CA ASP A 169 -12.03 -4.77 14.96
C ASP A 169 -12.81 -3.46 15.18
#